data_AF-A0A7C0U7M5-F1
#
_entry.id   AF-A0A7C0U7M5-F1
#
_cell.length_a   1.000
_cell.length_b   1.000
_cell.length_c   1.000
_cell.angle_alpha   90.00
_cell.angle_beta   90.00
_cell.angle_gamma   90.00
#
_symmetry.space_group_name_H-M   'P 1'
#
loop_
_entity.id
_entity.type
_entity.pdbx_description
1 polymer ?
#
loop_
_entity_poly.entity_id
_entity_poly.type
_entity_poly.pdbx_seq_one_letter_code
_entity_poly.pdbx_strand_id
1 'polypeptide(L)'
;MIEIIVGLLLIFIVMASIIAIEIKDLLSAVVAFGAVGAFCSIIYLLVGAPDIAITQLVVEVLSLVILIRATIRRDLTTIDEDRDFFGLVATLAILFIFFLFGIEALRWLPEFGTPAFVLNSSAPTNRYLLNGLRETGAANIVSAVLLDYRGYDTLGEATVLFTSILGALAILRIYARKRRK
;
A
#
# COMPACT_ATOMS: atom_id res chain seq x y z
N MET A 1 15.65 12.08 16.80
CA MET A 1 16.49 11.79 15.61
C MET A 1 15.71 10.99 14.57
N ILE A 2 15.13 9.83 14.93
CA ILE A 2 14.31 9.00 14.01
C ILE A 2 13.13 9.79 13.42
N GLU A 3 12.41 10.57 14.24
CA GLU A 3 11.32 11.44 13.77
C GLU A 3 11.73 12.39 12.63
N ILE A 4 12.89 13.02 12.75
CA ILE A 4 13.41 13.95 11.73
C ILE A 4 13.73 13.19 10.45
N ILE A 5 14.32 12.00 10.56
CA ILE A 5 14.62 11.14 9.41
C ILE A 5 13.33 10.68 8.73
N VAL A 6 12.33 10.23 9.50
CA VAL A 6 11.02 9.83 8.97
C VAL A 6 10.33 11.03 8.31
N GLY A 7 10.35 12.22 8.93
CA GLY A 7 9.81 13.44 8.36
C GLY A 7 10.48 13.83 7.04
N LEU A 8 11.81 13.70 6.94
CA LEU A 8 12.56 13.92 5.71
C LEU A 8 12.15 12.91 4.61
N LEU A 9 12.01 11.63 4.97
CA LEU A 9 11.57 10.58 4.03
C LEU A 9 10.14 10.82 3.56
N LEU A 10 9.24 11.31 4.42
CA LEU A 10 7.89 11.69 4.03
C LEU A 10 7.90 12.84 3.00
N ILE A 11 8.77 13.83 3.18
CA ILE A 11 8.96 14.90 2.18
C ILE A 11 9.44 14.31 0.85
N PHE A 12 10.38 13.36 0.87
CA PHE A 12 10.82 12.66 -0.35
C PHE A 12 9.70 11.85 -1.02
N ILE A 13 8.83 11.20 -0.23
CA ILE A 13 7.65 10.48 -0.74
C ILE A 13 6.70 11.46 -1.45
N VAL A 14 6.41 12.60 -0.83
CA VAL A 14 5.53 13.62 -1.44
C VAL A 14 6.15 14.16 -2.73
N MET A 15 7.44 14.48 -2.72
CA MET A 15 8.14 14.94 -3.93
C MET A 15 8.14 13.88 -5.03
N ALA A 16 8.45 12.62 -4.71
CA ALA A 16 8.42 11.51 -5.67
C ALA A 16 7.01 11.29 -6.24
N SER A 17 5.98 11.44 -5.41
CA SER A 17 4.58 11.33 -5.84
C SER A 17 4.18 12.45 -6.81
N ILE A 18 4.57 13.70 -6.50
CA ILE A 18 4.33 14.84 -7.40
C ILE A 18 5.07 14.63 -8.73
N ILE A 19 6.35 14.22 -8.67
CA ILE A 19 7.15 13.93 -9.86
C ILE A 19 6.49 12.82 -10.70
N ALA A 20 6.02 11.75 -10.08
CA ALA A 20 5.35 10.65 -10.79
C ALA A 20 4.07 11.09 -11.52
N ILE A 21 3.35 12.10 -10.99
CA ILE A 21 2.13 12.64 -11.61
C ILE A 21 2.45 13.62 -12.74
N GLU A 22 3.50 14.43 -12.60
CA GLU A 22 3.88 15.46 -13.58
C GLU A 22 4.66 14.91 -14.79
N ILE A 23 5.34 13.76 -14.62
CA ILE A 23 6.07 13.13 -15.70
C ILE A 23 5.10 12.66 -16.79
N LYS A 24 5.36 13.11 -18.02
CA LYS A 24 4.59 12.69 -19.19
C LYS A 24 4.92 11.25 -19.58
N ASP A 25 6.20 10.87 -19.56
CA ASP A 25 6.64 9.53 -19.95
C ASP A 25 6.22 8.45 -18.93
N LEU A 26 5.36 7.52 -19.35
CA LEU A 26 4.81 6.48 -18.47
C LEU A 26 5.90 5.61 -17.83
N LEU A 27 6.99 5.32 -18.54
CA LEU A 27 8.07 4.51 -17.98
C LEU A 27 8.77 5.26 -16.84
N SER A 28 9.10 6.53 -17.06
CA SER A 28 9.71 7.40 -16.05
C SER A 28 8.76 7.63 -14.85
N ALA A 29 7.45 7.74 -15.08
CA ALA A 29 6.46 7.85 -14.02
C ALA A 29 6.41 6.59 -13.14
N VAL A 30 6.48 5.41 -13.76
CA VAL A 30 6.55 4.12 -13.04
C VAL A 30 7.86 4.02 -12.23
N VAL A 31 8.99 4.49 -12.76
CA VAL A 31 10.25 4.51 -11.99
C VAL A 31 10.15 5.46 -10.79
N ALA A 32 9.54 6.64 -10.95
CA ALA A 32 9.31 7.59 -9.86
C ALA A 32 8.36 7.01 -8.79
N PHE A 33 7.34 6.25 -9.19
CA PHE A 33 6.49 5.49 -8.28
C PHE A 33 7.29 4.46 -7.46
N GLY A 34 8.27 3.81 -8.08
CA GLY A 34 9.21 2.91 -7.38
C GLY A 34 9.96 3.56 -6.21
N ALA A 35 10.31 4.84 -6.34
CA ALA A 35 10.94 5.58 -5.26
C ALA A 35 10.02 5.76 -4.05
N VAL A 36 8.71 5.95 -4.28
CA VAL A 36 7.70 6.04 -3.21
C VAL A 36 7.70 4.77 -2.37
N GLY A 37 7.57 3.60 -3.01
CA GLY A 37 7.58 2.33 -2.30
C GLY A 37 8.90 2.02 -1.60
N ALA A 38 10.02 2.39 -2.21
CA ALA A 38 11.34 2.25 -1.59
C ALA A 38 11.45 3.08 -0.30
N PHE A 39 11.08 4.37 -0.33
CA PHE A 39 11.08 5.20 0.88
C PHE A 39 10.09 4.70 1.94
N CYS A 40 8.90 4.21 1.54
CA CYS A 40 7.97 3.56 2.47
C CYS A 40 8.59 2.35 3.17
N SER A 41 9.29 1.47 2.43
CA SER A 41 9.95 0.30 3.03
C SER A 41 11.05 0.69 4.05
N ILE A 42 11.80 1.76 3.76
CA ILE A 42 12.79 2.30 4.70
C ILE A 42 12.10 2.83 5.97
N ILE A 43 10.99 3.57 5.83
CA ILE A 43 10.22 4.04 6.98
C ILE A 43 9.75 2.86 7.83
N TYR A 44 9.23 1.79 7.23
CA TYR A 44 8.80 0.59 7.95
C TYR A 44 9.94 -0.07 8.76
N LEU A 45 11.16 -0.13 8.20
CA LEU A 45 12.33 -0.59 8.95
C LEU A 45 12.66 0.33 10.13
N LEU A 46 12.62 1.66 9.92
CA LEU A 46 12.93 2.64 10.94
C LEU A 46 11.95 2.63 12.12
N VAL A 47 10.67 2.29 11.87
CA VAL A 47 9.64 2.17 12.91
C VAL A 47 9.54 0.77 13.52
N GLY A 48 10.45 -0.15 13.19
CA GLY A 48 10.50 -1.49 13.79
C GLY A 48 9.48 -2.48 13.22
N ALA A 49 9.03 -2.29 11.98
CA ALA A 49 8.12 -3.18 11.26
C ALA A 49 8.84 -3.92 10.11
N PRO A 50 9.78 -4.85 10.40
CA PRO A 50 10.58 -5.51 9.38
C PRO A 50 9.77 -6.40 8.42
N ASP A 51 8.74 -7.10 8.93
CA ASP A 51 7.89 -7.96 8.11
C ASP A 51 7.09 -7.14 7.07
N ILE A 52 6.60 -5.95 7.48
CA ILE A 52 5.92 -5.01 6.58
C ILE A 52 6.92 -4.40 5.59
N ALA A 53 8.16 -4.11 6.00
CA ALA A 53 9.17 -3.58 5.10
C ALA A 53 9.55 -4.56 3.98
N ILE A 54 9.77 -5.83 4.31
CA ILE A 54 10.12 -6.86 3.34
C ILE A 54 8.97 -7.09 2.36
N THR A 55 7.74 -7.20 2.86
CA THR A 55 6.56 -7.38 2.00
C THR A 55 6.33 -6.16 1.10
N GLN A 56 6.46 -4.94 1.62
CA GLN A 56 6.39 -3.70 0.84
C GLN A 56 7.41 -3.72 -0.32
N LEU A 57 8.67 -4.08 -0.05
CA LEU A 57 9.71 -4.11 -1.07
C LEU A 57 9.41 -5.15 -2.15
N VAL A 58 8.97 -6.35 -1.77
CA VAL A 58 8.61 -7.41 -2.74
C VAL A 58 7.44 -6.98 -3.61
N VAL A 59 6.38 -6.43 -3.00
CA VAL A 59 5.20 -5.95 -3.72
C VAL A 59 5.56 -4.78 -4.65
N GLU A 60 6.44 -3.87 -4.21
CA GLU A 60 6.91 -2.75 -5.02
C GLU A 60 7.66 -3.24 -6.26
N VAL A 61 8.61 -4.17 -6.10
CA VAL A 61 9.38 -4.74 -7.22
C VAL A 61 8.46 -5.47 -8.20
N LEU A 62 7.51 -6.28 -7.72
CA LEU A 62 6.54 -6.97 -8.58
C LEU A 62 5.63 -5.99 -9.33
N SER A 63 5.16 -4.96 -8.64
CA SER A 63 4.32 -3.90 -9.23
C SER A 63 5.09 -3.14 -10.30
N LEU A 64 6.34 -2.77 -10.05
CA LEU A 64 7.21 -2.13 -11.04
C LEU A 64 7.41 -3.02 -12.27
N VAL A 65 7.70 -4.30 -12.10
CA VAL A 65 7.88 -5.23 -13.23
C VAL A 65 6.60 -5.30 -14.08
N ILE A 66 5.43 -5.41 -13.45
CA ILE A 66 4.14 -5.47 -14.14
C ILE A 66 3.85 -4.14 -14.84
N LEU A 67 4.02 -3.00 -14.15
CA LEU A 67 3.74 -1.67 -14.69
C LEU A 67 4.69 -1.32 -15.83
N ILE A 68 6.00 -1.55 -15.70
CA ILE A 68 6.98 -1.38 -16.79
C ILE A 68 6.56 -2.21 -17.99
N ARG A 69 6.17 -3.48 -17.78
CA ARG A 69 5.73 -4.33 -18.89
C ARG A 69 4.44 -3.83 -19.55
N ALA A 70 3.55 -3.23 -18.77
CA ALA A 70 2.30 -2.64 -19.25
C ALA A 70 2.53 -1.31 -20.00
N THR A 71 3.52 -0.51 -19.60
CA THR A 71 3.76 0.84 -20.14
C THR A 71 4.75 0.89 -21.30
N ILE A 72 5.70 -0.04 -21.40
CA ILE A 72 6.79 0.00 -22.41
C ILE A 72 6.33 0.01 -23.89
N ARG A 73 5.05 -0.30 -24.18
CA ARG A 73 4.48 -0.28 -25.53
C ARG A 73 3.26 0.63 -25.67
N ARG A 74 3.03 1.51 -24.69
CA ARG A 74 1.90 2.45 -24.68
C ARG A 74 2.45 3.83 -25.03
N ASP A 75 2.10 4.31 -26.22
CA ASP A 75 2.24 5.72 -26.53
C ASP A 75 1.15 6.51 -25.80
N LEU A 76 1.49 7.70 -25.33
CA LEU A 76 0.54 8.64 -24.72
C LEU A 76 -0.41 9.14 -25.81
N THR A 77 -1.51 8.43 -26.04
CA THR A 77 -2.65 9.03 -26.72
C THR A 77 -3.33 9.94 -25.71
N THR A 78 -3.01 11.24 -25.75
CA THR A 78 -3.79 12.24 -25.03
C THR A 78 -5.22 12.16 -25.57
N ILE A 79 -6.12 11.60 -24.78
CA ILE A 79 -7.55 11.71 -25.06
C ILE A 79 -7.89 13.13 -24.62
N ASP A 80 -7.95 14.07 -25.56
CA ASP A 80 -8.58 15.38 -25.35
C ASP A 80 -10.08 15.15 -25.19
N GLU A 81 -10.47 14.61 -24.04
CA GLU A 81 -11.86 14.62 -23.58
C GLU A 81 -12.15 16.00 -22.99
N ASP A 82 -13.31 16.56 -23.35
CA ASP A 82 -13.87 17.73 -22.68
C ASP A 82 -13.79 17.50 -21.18
N ARG A 83 -13.10 18.39 -20.46
CA ARG A 83 -12.89 18.24 -19.01
C ARG A 83 -14.25 18.09 -18.34
N ASP A 84 -14.56 16.90 -17.84
CA ASP A 84 -15.76 16.63 -17.06
C ASP A 84 -15.69 17.44 -15.75
N PHE A 85 -16.17 18.67 -15.82
CA PHE A 85 -16.15 19.61 -14.70
C PHE A 85 -16.92 19.03 -13.51
N PHE A 86 -18.02 18.32 -13.77
CA PHE A 86 -18.79 17.70 -12.71
C PHE A 86 -18.02 16.54 -12.07
N GLY A 87 -17.42 15.66 -12.88
CA GLY A 87 -16.55 14.59 -12.41
C GLY A 87 -15.34 15.09 -11.61
N LEU A 88 -14.71 16.18 -12.06
CA LEU A 88 -13.61 16.83 -11.35
C LEU A 88 -14.07 17.39 -9.99
N VAL A 89 -15.17 18.15 -9.97
CA VAL A 89 -15.70 18.73 -8.73
C VAL A 89 -16.13 17.64 -7.75
N ALA A 90 -16.80 16.59 -8.23
CA ALA A 90 -17.19 15.45 -7.40
C ALA A 90 -15.96 14.74 -6.81
N THR A 91 -14.93 14.49 -7.63
CA THR A 91 -13.68 13.87 -7.18
C THR A 91 -12.98 14.73 -6.12
N LEU A 92 -12.86 16.04 -6.35
CA LEU A 92 -12.25 16.96 -5.39
C LEU A 92 -13.07 17.06 -4.10
N ALA A 93 -14.40 17.05 -4.18
CA ALA A 93 -15.27 17.05 -3.01
C ALA A 93 -15.07 15.78 -2.18
N ILE A 94 -15.02 14.61 -2.81
CA ILE A 94 -14.74 13.33 -2.14
C ILE A 94 -13.36 13.36 -1.48
N LEU A 95 -12.33 13.78 -2.21
CA LEU A 95 -10.97 13.89 -1.67
C LEU A 95 -10.91 14.85 -0.47
N PHE A 96 -11.64 15.97 -0.53
CA PHE A 96 -11.71 16.91 0.58
C PHE A 96 -12.42 16.32 1.80
N ILE A 97 -13.51 15.57 1.61
CA ILE A 97 -14.17 14.85 2.70
C ILE A 97 -13.23 13.83 3.34
N PHE A 98 -12.52 13.04 2.53
CA PHE A 98 -11.51 12.09 3.02
C PHE A 98 -10.37 12.79 3.76
N PHE A 99 -9.94 13.96 3.28
CA PHE A 99 -8.92 14.76 3.93
C PHE A 99 -9.38 15.27 5.31
N LEU A 100 -10.60 15.80 5.41
CA LEU A 100 -11.17 16.22 6.70
C LEU A 100 -11.32 15.04 7.68
N PHE A 101 -11.83 13.92 7.19
CA PHE A 101 -11.91 12.69 7.98
C PHE A 101 -10.53 12.21 8.43
N GLY A 102 -9.53 12.30 7.55
CA GLY A 102 -8.14 11.96 7.85
C GLY A 102 -7.56 12.82 8.96
N ILE A 103 -7.75 14.15 8.91
CA ILE A 103 -7.31 15.06 10.00
C ILE A 103 -7.95 14.65 11.32
N GLU A 104 -9.26 14.39 11.32
CA GLU A 104 -9.96 14.00 12.53
C GLU A 104 -9.44 12.66 13.06
N ALA A 105 -9.25 11.65 12.20
CA ALA A 105 -8.66 10.37 12.58
C ALA A 105 -7.24 10.51 13.16
N LEU A 106 -6.41 11.41 12.61
CA LEU A 106 -5.06 11.68 13.13
C LEU A 106 -5.07 12.23 14.55
N ARG A 107 -6.12 12.96 14.97
CA ARG A 107 -6.24 13.50 16.34
C ARG A 107 -6.48 12.41 17.39
N TRP A 108 -6.98 11.25 16.97
CA TRP A 108 -7.18 10.09 17.85
C TRP A 108 -5.93 9.22 17.98
N LEU A 109 -4.90 9.47 17.17
CA LEU A 109 -3.63 8.77 17.28
C LEU A 109 -2.80 9.37 18.42
N PRO A 110 -2.07 8.53 19.16
CA PRO A 110 -1.17 9.04 20.18
C PRO A 110 0.07 9.67 19.54
N GLU A 111 0.89 10.35 20.35
CA GLU A 111 2.13 10.96 19.87
C GLU A 111 3.04 9.92 19.20
N PHE A 112 3.80 10.35 18.20
CA PHE A 112 4.70 9.45 17.48
C PHE A 112 5.66 8.74 18.45
N GLY A 113 5.84 7.43 18.25
CA GLY A 113 6.68 6.60 19.12
C GLY A 113 5.99 6.07 20.38
N THR A 114 4.78 6.55 20.71
CA THR A 114 3.99 5.97 21.80
C THR A 114 3.14 4.80 21.29
N PRO A 115 3.24 3.60 21.88
CA PRO A 115 2.47 2.46 21.39
C PRO A 115 0.97 2.65 21.63
N ALA A 116 0.15 2.53 20.59
CA ALA A 116 -1.29 2.82 20.66
C ALA A 116 -2.06 1.99 21.69
N PHE A 117 -1.60 0.77 22.00
CA PHE A 117 -2.23 -0.08 23.00
C PHE A 117 -2.01 0.39 24.45
N VAL A 118 -1.09 1.34 24.69
CA VAL A 118 -0.90 1.94 26.03
C VAL A 118 -2.11 2.80 26.40
N LEU A 119 -2.78 3.42 25.42
CA LEU A 119 -4.00 4.19 25.65
C LEU A 119 -5.22 3.32 25.99
N ASN A 120 -5.18 2.02 25.67
CA ASN A 120 -6.30 1.12 25.87
C ASN A 120 -5.81 -0.23 26.43
N SER A 121 -5.92 -0.39 27.74
CA SER A 121 -5.52 -1.62 28.44
C SER A 121 -6.27 -2.86 27.95
N SER A 122 -7.46 -2.70 27.36
CA SER A 122 -8.27 -3.77 26.78
C SER A 122 -7.91 -4.09 25.33
N ALA A 123 -6.88 -3.44 24.75
CA ALA A 123 -6.45 -3.71 23.39
C ALA A 123 -5.98 -5.18 23.23
N PRO A 124 -6.39 -5.87 22.14
CA PRO A 124 -5.96 -7.25 21.86
C PRO A 124 -4.44 -7.42 21.83
N THR A 125 -3.72 -6.37 21.45
CA THR A 125 -2.25 -6.32 21.42
C THR A 125 -1.61 -6.70 22.76
N ASN A 126 -2.22 -6.34 23.89
CA ASN A 126 -1.70 -6.72 25.22
C ASN A 126 -1.69 -8.24 25.39
N ARG A 127 -2.75 -8.93 24.96
CA ARG A 127 -2.80 -10.40 24.99
C ARG A 127 -1.80 -11.01 24.01
N TYR A 128 -1.71 -10.46 22.80
CA TYR A 128 -0.77 -10.94 21.78
C TYR A 128 0.67 -10.89 22.31
N LEU A 129 1.11 -9.75 22.84
CA LEU A 129 2.47 -9.59 23.36
C LEU A 129 2.77 -10.48 24.57
N LEU A 130 1.82 -10.62 25.50
CA LEU A 130 2.04 -11.35 26.75
C LEU A 130 1.91 -12.87 26.59
N ASN A 131 0.96 -13.34 25.77
CA ASN A 131 0.61 -14.76 25.66
C ASN A 131 0.88 -15.37 24.28
N GLY A 132 1.28 -14.58 23.28
CA GLY A 132 1.47 -15.02 21.89
C GLY A 132 2.24 -16.34 21.78
N LEU A 133 3.48 -16.36 22.26
CA LEU A 133 4.32 -17.56 22.21
C LEU A 133 3.69 -18.78 22.91
N ARG A 134 2.98 -18.57 24.03
CA ARG A 134 2.36 -19.66 24.80
C ARG A 134 1.10 -20.20 24.13
N GLU A 135 0.30 -19.33 23.53
CA GLU A 135 -0.98 -19.69 22.91
C GLU A 135 -0.79 -20.25 21.50
N THR A 136 0.24 -19.81 20.76
CA THR A 136 0.44 -20.18 19.35
C THR A 136 1.72 -20.98 19.08
N GLY A 137 2.70 -20.94 19.99
CA GLY A 137 4.03 -21.53 19.76
C GLY A 137 4.92 -20.72 18.81
N ALA A 138 4.44 -19.62 18.24
CA ALA A 138 5.20 -18.80 17.30
C ALA A 138 6.09 -17.77 18.03
N ALA A 139 7.39 -17.78 17.70
CA ALA A 139 8.35 -16.81 18.23
C ALA A 139 8.20 -15.41 17.59
N ASN A 140 7.75 -15.34 16.34
CA ASN A 140 7.42 -14.07 15.69
C ASN A 140 5.96 -13.71 15.99
N ILE A 141 5.76 -12.59 16.69
CA ILE A 141 4.42 -12.13 17.07
C ILE A 141 3.56 -11.75 15.87
N VAL A 142 4.15 -11.23 14.79
CA VAL A 142 3.42 -10.88 13.58
C VAL A 142 2.85 -12.14 12.94
N SER A 143 3.65 -13.20 12.84
CA SER A 143 3.19 -14.51 12.34
C SER A 143 2.13 -15.12 13.26
N ALA A 144 2.29 -15.00 14.59
CA ALA A 144 1.27 -15.45 15.55
C ALA A 144 -0.07 -14.73 15.34
N VAL A 145 -0.04 -13.42 15.05
CA VAL A 145 -1.26 -12.66 14.78
C VAL A 145 -1.88 -13.07 13.45
N LEU A 146 -1.10 -13.13 12.37
CA LEU A 146 -1.62 -13.41 11.03
C LEU A 146 -2.14 -14.84 10.87
N LEU A 147 -1.42 -15.84 11.41
CA LEU A 147 -1.73 -17.25 11.15
C LEU A 147 -2.63 -17.89 12.21
N ASP A 148 -2.57 -17.43 13.47
CA ASP A 148 -3.39 -17.99 14.55
C ASP A 148 -4.50 -17.03 14.99
N TYR A 149 -4.17 -15.93 15.68
CA TYR A 149 -5.19 -15.06 16.29
C TYR A 149 -6.16 -14.47 15.26
N ARG A 150 -5.68 -14.15 14.06
CA ARG A 150 -6.43 -13.56 12.95
C ARG A 150 -6.30 -14.37 11.65
N GLY A 151 -6.13 -15.70 11.78
CA GLY A 151 -6.00 -16.61 10.63
C GLY A 151 -7.15 -16.53 9.63
N TYR A 152 -8.37 -16.22 10.08
CA TYR A 152 -9.51 -16.03 9.18
C TYR A 152 -9.38 -14.81 8.27
N ASP A 153 -8.75 -13.72 8.73
CA ASP A 153 -8.52 -12.54 7.91
C ASP A 153 -7.51 -12.88 6.79
N THR A 154 -6.43 -13.59 7.13
CA THR A 154 -5.44 -14.06 6.14
C THR A 154 -6.02 -15.10 5.17
N LEU A 155 -6.93 -15.97 5.61
CA LEU A 155 -7.68 -16.86 4.70
C LEU A 155 -8.54 -16.04 3.71
N GLY A 156 -9.17 -14.97 4.20
CA GLY A 156 -9.91 -14.01 3.38
C GLY A 156 -9.02 -13.33 2.34
N GLU A 157 -7.89 -12.77 2.76
CA GLU A 157 -6.90 -12.15 1.88
C GLU A 157 -6.39 -13.13 0.81
N ALA A 158 -6.06 -14.37 1.20
CA ALA A 158 -5.63 -15.41 0.27
C ALA A 158 -6.72 -15.74 -0.77
N THR A 159 -7.98 -15.77 -0.34
CA THR A 159 -9.13 -15.99 -1.23
C THR A 159 -9.26 -14.86 -2.25
N VAL A 160 -9.17 -13.60 -1.81
CA VAL A 160 -9.22 -12.42 -2.71
C VAL A 160 -8.07 -12.46 -3.72
N LEU A 161 -6.85 -12.74 -3.27
CA LEU A 161 -5.68 -12.85 -4.15
C LEU A 161 -5.87 -13.96 -5.20
N PHE A 162 -6.33 -15.14 -4.76
CA PHE A 162 -6.60 -16.27 -5.65
C PHE A 162 -7.67 -15.92 -6.69
N THR A 163 -8.80 -15.32 -6.26
CA THR A 163 -9.86 -14.87 -7.17
C THR A 163 -9.37 -13.81 -8.16
N SER A 164 -8.52 -12.88 -7.72
CA SER A 164 -7.93 -11.85 -8.58
C SER A 164 -7.04 -12.45 -9.67
N ILE A 165 -6.21 -13.43 -9.31
CA ILE A 165 -5.37 -14.18 -10.26
C ILE A 165 -6.25 -14.94 -11.28
N LEU A 166 -7.28 -15.65 -10.82
CA LEU A 166 -8.21 -16.34 -11.72
C LEU A 166 -8.94 -15.37 -12.66
N GLY A 167 -9.36 -14.21 -12.16
CA GLY A 167 -9.98 -13.15 -12.96
C GLY A 167 -9.05 -12.62 -14.05
N ALA A 168 -7.80 -12.32 -13.69
CA ALA A 168 -6.77 -11.90 -14.66
C ALA A 168 -6.52 -12.98 -15.73
N LEU A 169 -6.40 -14.26 -15.33
CA LEU A 169 -6.22 -15.38 -16.25
C LEU A 169 -7.42 -15.55 -17.20
N ALA A 170 -8.65 -15.39 -16.69
CA ALA A 170 -9.86 -15.48 -17.51
C ALA A 170 -9.88 -14.39 -18.61
N ILE A 171 -9.55 -13.14 -18.26
CA ILE A 171 -9.47 -12.02 -19.20
C ILE A 171 -8.38 -12.27 -20.25
N LEU A 172 -7.17 -12.64 -19.82
CA LEU A 172 -6.05 -12.88 -20.73
C LEU A 172 -6.30 -14.06 -21.68
N ARG A 173 -6.99 -15.12 -21.21
CA ARG A 173 -7.34 -16.29 -22.03
C ARG A 173 -8.30 -15.93 -23.17
N ILE A 174 -9.26 -15.04 -22.93
CA ILE A 174 -10.20 -14.57 -23.95
C ILE A 174 -9.45 -13.82 -25.06
N TYR A 175 -8.54 -12.92 -24.68
CA TYR A 175 -7.75 -12.15 -25.65
C TYR A 175 -6.83 -13.05 -26.50
N ALA A 176 -6.17 -14.03 -25.87
CA ALA A 176 -5.31 -14.99 -26.57
C ALA A 176 -6.08 -15.84 -27.61
N ARG A 177 -7.33 -16.22 -27.31
CA ARG A 177 -8.19 -16.94 -28.27
C ARG A 177 -8.62 -16.07 -29.45
N LYS A 178 -8.93 -14.79 -29.22
CA LYS A 178 -9.35 -13.85 -30.28
C LYS A 178 -8.22 -13.55 -31.26
N ARG A 179 -6.95 -13.50 -30.81
CA ARG A 179 -5.78 -13.33 -31.69
C ARG A 179 -5.42 -14.55 -32.55
N ARG A 180 -5.94 -15.74 -32.24
CA ARG A 180 -5.70 -16.98 -33.00
C ARG A 180 -6.72 -17.23 -34.11
N LYS A 181 -7.83 -16.49 -34.13
CA LYS A 181 -8.79 -16.47 -35.24
C LYS A 181 -8.44 -15.29 -36.14
#